data_AF-A0A847YDX0-F1
#
_entry.id   AF-A0A847YDX0-F1
#
_cell.length_a   1.000
_cell.length_b   1.000
_cell.length_c   1.000
_cell.angle_alpha   90.00
_cell.angle_beta   90.00
_cell.angle_gamma   90.00
#
_symmetry.space_group_name_H-M   'P 1'
#
loop_
_entity.id
_entity.type
_entity.pdbx_description
1 polymer ?
#
loop_
_entity_poly.entity_id
_entity_poly.type
_entity_poly.pdbx_seq_one_letter_code
_entity_poly.pdbx_strand_id
1 'polypeptide(L)'
;MKCRDLLLALNDYVDGEVDPALCEEFAKHLEGCNPCQIVVDNIRKTVTLYKAGQPYELPPEFHQKLCGILREKWQKKFANNR
;
A
#
# COMPACT_ATOMS: atom_id res chain seq x y z
N MET A 1 -11.90 -4.21 -22.81
CA MET A 1 -12.44 -3.35 -21.74
C MET A 1 -12.33 -1.86 -22.07
N LYS A 2 -13.15 -0.99 -21.46
CA LYS A 2 -12.97 0.49 -21.54
C LYS A 2 -12.02 0.95 -20.43
N CYS A 3 -11.44 2.15 -20.56
CA CYS A 3 -10.54 2.73 -19.55
C CYS A 3 -11.17 2.78 -18.15
N ARG A 4 -12.47 3.08 -18.05
CA ARG A 4 -13.19 3.12 -16.78
C ARG A 4 -13.24 1.75 -16.10
N ASP A 5 -13.46 0.70 -16.89
CA ASP A 5 -13.54 -0.67 -16.38
C ASP A 5 -12.16 -1.12 -15.88
N LEU A 6 -11.09 -0.73 -16.59
CA LEU A 6 -9.70 -0.97 -16.17
C LEU A 6 -9.39 -0.30 -14.84
N LEU A 7 -9.78 0.97 -14.67
CA LEU A 7 -9.55 1.71 -13.43
C LEU A 7 -10.28 1.11 -12.24
N LEU A 8 -11.49 0.56 -12.43
CA LEU A 8 -12.26 -0.08 -11.37
C LEU A 8 -11.62 -1.39 -10.91
N ALA A 9 -11.07 -2.17 -11.85
CA ALA A 9 -10.39 -3.43 -11.57
C ALA A 9 -8.91 -3.27 -11.14
N LEU A 10 -8.41 -2.03 -11.08
CA LEU A 10 -6.99 -1.77 -10.89
C LEU A 10 -6.51 -2.04 -9.47
N ASN A 11 -7.36 -1.82 -8.46
CA ASN A 11 -7.03 -2.13 -7.07
C ASN A 11 -6.78 -3.63 -6.92
N ASP A 12 -7.74 -4.46 -7.34
CA ASP A 12 -7.63 -5.91 -7.30
C ASP A 12 -6.35 -6.39 -8.03
N TYR A 13 -6.01 -5.77 -9.18
CA TYR A 13 -4.83 -6.11 -9.97
C TYR A 13 -3.52 -5.81 -9.24
N VAL A 14 -3.46 -4.67 -8.54
CA VAL A 14 -2.29 -4.22 -7.78
C VAL A 14 -2.11 -5.02 -6.49
N ASP A 15 -3.21 -5.44 -5.89
CA ASP A 15 -3.23 -6.28 -4.69
C ASP A 15 -2.93 -7.76 -5.00
N GLY A 16 -2.93 -8.14 -6.28
CA GLY A 16 -2.56 -9.47 -6.75
C GLY A 16 -3.68 -10.50 -6.61
N GLU A 17 -4.91 -10.04 -6.41
CA GLU A 17 -6.11 -10.88 -6.22
C GLU A 17 -6.90 -11.08 -7.54
N VAL A 18 -6.31 -10.71 -8.68
CA VAL A 18 -7.02 -10.73 -9.97
C VAL A 18 -7.04 -12.10 -10.64
N ASP A 19 -8.22 -12.46 -11.15
CA ASP A 19 -8.45 -13.59 -12.04
C ASP A 19 -7.49 -13.56 -13.25
N PRO A 20 -6.78 -14.66 -13.56
CA PRO A 20 -5.94 -14.79 -14.75
C PRO A 20 -6.60 -14.35 -16.07
N ALA A 21 -7.91 -14.54 -16.23
CA ALA A 21 -8.64 -14.12 -17.43
C ALA A 21 -8.67 -12.59 -17.58
N LEU A 22 -8.77 -11.86 -16.47
CA LEU A 22 -8.79 -10.40 -16.45
C LEU A 22 -7.39 -9.82 -16.71
N CYS A 23 -6.32 -10.54 -16.35
CA CYS A 23 -4.94 -10.15 -16.68
C CYS A 23 -4.70 -10.04 -18.20
N GLU A 24 -5.30 -10.94 -18.98
CA GLU A 24 -5.11 -10.97 -20.43
C GLU A 24 -5.85 -9.80 -21.11
N GLU A 25 -7.05 -9.46 -20.65
CA GLU A 25 -7.79 -8.28 -21.11
C GLU A 25 -7.09 -6.96 -20.73
N PHE A 26 -6.48 -6.92 -19.53
CA PHE A 26 -5.66 -5.79 -19.09
C PHE A 26 -4.46 -5.59 -20.02
N ALA A 27 -3.70 -6.65 -20.31
CA ALA A 27 -2.52 -6.57 -21.18
C ALA A 27 -2.89 -6.02 -22.57
N LYS A 28 -3.96 -6.55 -23.18
CA LYS A 28 -4.46 -6.09 -24.48
C LYS A 28 -4.89 -4.62 -24.47
N HIS A 29 -5.54 -4.16 -23.40
CA HIS A 29 -5.92 -2.74 -23.29
C HIS A 29 -4.69 -1.84 -23.13
N LEU A 30 -3.73 -2.26 -22.30
CA LEU A 30 -2.52 -1.50 -22.05
C LEU A 30 -1.68 -1.35 -23.31
N GLU A 31 -1.59 -2.34 -24.19
CA GLU A 31 -0.88 -2.22 -25.47
C GLU A 31 -1.39 -1.05 -26.35
N GLY A 32 -2.70 -0.78 -26.31
CA GLY A 32 -3.33 0.24 -27.14
C GLY A 32 -3.64 1.58 -26.47
N CYS A 33 -3.36 1.74 -25.17
CA CYS A 33 -3.86 2.86 -24.38
C CYS A 33 -2.80 3.52 -23.50
N ASN A 34 -2.12 4.54 -24.05
CA ASN A 34 -1.11 5.33 -23.33
C ASN A 34 -1.62 5.93 -22.00
N PRO A 35 -2.83 6.53 -21.91
CA PRO A 35 -3.34 7.04 -20.64
C PRO A 35 -3.39 5.99 -19.52
N CYS A 36 -3.84 4.78 -19.85
CA CYS A 36 -3.92 3.69 -18.86
C CYS A 36 -2.54 3.15 -18.49
N GLN A 37 -1.58 3.10 -19.43
CA GLN A 37 -0.19 2.78 -19.13
C GLN A 37 0.39 3.73 -18.07
N ILE A 38 0.22 5.04 -18.26
CA ILE A 38 0.72 6.06 -17.32
C ILE A 38 0.13 5.87 -15.91
N VAL A 39 -1.17 5.58 -15.82
CA VAL A 39 -1.83 5.37 -14.52
C VAL A 39 -1.28 4.12 -13.82
N VAL A 40 -1.17 2.99 -14.52
CA VAL A 40 -0.62 1.75 -13.98
C VAL A 40 0.83 1.93 -13.53
N ASP A 41 1.64 2.62 -14.33
CA ASP A 41 3.04 2.90 -13.99
C ASP A 41 3.18 3.77 -12.74
N ASN A 42 2.34 4.79 -12.59
CA ASN A 42 2.34 5.65 -11.40
C ASN A 42 1.95 4.86 -10.14
N ILE A 43 0.97 3.98 -10.24
CA ILE A 43 0.55 3.16 -9.10
C ILE A 43 1.63 2.14 -8.75
N ARG A 44 2.24 1.47 -9.73
CA ARG A 44 3.40 0.59 -9.50
C ARG A 44 4.54 1.32 -8.80
N LYS A 45 4.90 2.52 -9.26
CA LYS A 45 5.92 3.35 -8.61
C LYS A 45 5.55 3.71 -7.18
N THR A 46 4.28 4.07 -6.94
CA THR A 46 3.78 4.38 -5.59
C THR A 46 3.90 3.14 -4.69
N VAL A 47 3.43 1.98 -5.15
CA VAL A 47 3.57 0.71 -4.43
C VAL A 47 5.04 0.36 -4.20
N THR A 48 5.92 0.55 -5.18
CA THR A 48 7.36 0.34 -5.02
C THR A 48 7.94 1.29 -3.99
N LEU A 49 7.57 2.58 -3.97
CA LEU A 49 8.04 3.53 -2.95
C LEU A 49 7.62 3.08 -1.53
N TYR A 50 6.39 2.60 -1.36
CA TYR A 50 5.92 2.06 -0.08
C TYR A 50 6.55 0.71 0.28
N LYS A 51 6.72 -0.21 -0.69
CA LYS A 51 7.30 -1.56 -0.49
C LYS A 51 8.83 -1.56 -0.38
N ALA A 52 9.52 -0.58 -0.99
CA ALA A 52 10.98 -0.47 -0.96
C ALA A 52 11.51 -0.09 0.42
N GLY A 53 10.62 0.17 1.39
CA GLY A 53 10.94 0.08 2.81
C GLY A 53 12.19 0.87 3.19
N GLN A 54 12.36 2.07 2.65
CA GLN A 54 13.33 3.00 3.23
C GLN A 54 12.84 3.25 4.65
N PRO A 55 13.61 2.84 5.68
CA PRO A 55 13.22 3.10 7.06
C PRO A 55 13.09 4.61 7.20
N TYR A 56 11.86 5.09 7.38
CA TYR A 56 11.66 6.49 7.71
C TYR A 56 12.05 6.67 9.16
N GLU A 57 13.04 7.52 9.41
CA GLU A 57 13.43 7.85 10.78
C GLU A 57 12.23 8.44 11.51
N LEU A 58 11.80 7.77 12.57
CA LEU A 58 10.69 8.21 13.38
C LEU A 58 11.09 9.54 14.05
N PRO A 59 10.30 10.62 13.92
CA PRO A 59 10.64 11.88 14.56
C PRO A 59 10.91 11.68 16.06
N PRO A 60 12.01 12.23 16.61
CA PRO A 60 12.41 11.95 18.00
C PRO A 60 11.31 12.24 19.03
N GLU A 61 10.54 13.31 18.84
CA GLU A 61 9.42 13.68 19.71
C GLU A 61 8.29 12.63 19.67
N PHE A 62 8.00 12.09 18.49
CA PHE A 62 6.98 11.05 18.32
C PHE A 62 7.44 9.73 18.94
N HIS A 63 8.71 9.36 18.74
CA HIS A 63 9.31 8.18 19.38
C HIS A 63 9.22 8.25 20.91
N GLN A 64 9.63 9.37 21.50
CA GLN A 64 9.57 9.58 22.95
C GLN A 64 8.13 9.49 23.49
N LYS A 65 7.18 10.14 22.81
CA LYS A 65 5.76 10.11 23.20
C LYS A 65 5.21 8.69 23.14
N LEU A 66 5.49 7.95 22.06
CA LEU A 66 5.05 6.56 21.89
C LEU A 66 5.60 5.67 23.01
N CYS A 67 6.91 5.71 23.25
CA CYS A 67 7.54 4.94 24.32
C CYS A 67 6.99 5.28 25.71
N GLY A 68 6.69 6.57 25.96
CA GLY A 68 6.07 7.02 27.21
C GLY A 68 4.68 6.39 27.42
N ILE A 69 3.82 6.46 26.40
CA ILE A 69 2.47 5.87 26.46
C ILE A 69 2.54 4.36 26.65
N LEU A 70 3.42 3.67 25.90
CA LEU A 70 3.58 2.22 26.02
C LEU A 70 4.03 1.82 27.43
N ARG A 71 4.98 2.56 28.02
CA ARG A 71 5.45 2.33 29.38
C ARG A 71 4.36 2.58 30.43
N GLU A 72 3.60 3.66 30.29
CA GLU A 72 2.48 3.97 31.18
C GLU A 72 1.41 2.87 31.13
N LYS A 73 1.02 2.44 29.92
CA LYS A 73 0.05 1.36 29.72
C LYS A 73 0.56 0.03 30.28
N TRP A 74 1.84 -0.26 30.09
CA TRP A 74 2.49 -1.45 30.65
C TRP A 74 2.45 -1.43 32.18
N GLN A 75 2.85 -0.32 32.80
CA GLN A 75 2.78 -0.17 34.25
C GLN A 75 1.34 -0.32 34.76
N LYS A 76 0.36 0.34 34.15
CA LYS A 76 -1.05 0.18 34.56
C LYS A 76 -1.54 -1.26 34.44
N LYS A 77 -1.09 -2.00 33.43
CA LYS A 77 -1.52 -3.38 33.19
C LYS A 77 -0.80 -4.41 34.07
N PHE A 78 0.46 -4.17 34.43
CA PHE A 78 1.31 -5.16 35.08
C PHE A 78 1.85 -4.75 36.46
N ALA A 79 1.73 -3.50 36.89
CA ALA A 79 2.17 -3.07 38.22
C ALA A 79 1.27 -3.57 39.37
N ASN A 80 0.04 -3.99 39.08
CA ASN A 80 -0.87 -4.60 40.06
C ASN A 80 -0.71 -6.13 40.19
N ASN A 81 0.26 -6.75 39.51
CA ASN A 81 0.53 -8.19 39.55
C ASN A 81 1.86 -8.54 40.27
N ARG A 82 2.24 -7.78 41.29
CA ARG A 82 3.29 -8.17 42.26
C ARG A 82 2.73 -8.22 43.66
#